data_AF-A0A1Q7BRZ4-F1
#
_entry.id   AF-A0A1Q7BRZ4-F1
#
_cell.length_a   1.000
_cell.length_b   1.000
_cell.length_c   1.000
_cell.angle_alpha   90.00
_cell.angle_beta   90.00
_cell.angle_gamma   90.00
#
_symmetry.space_group_name_H-M   'P 1'
#
loop_
_entity.id
_entity.type
_entity.pdbx_description
1 polymer ?
#
loop_
_entity_poly.entity_id
_entity_poly.type
_entity_poly.pdbx_seq_one_letter_code
_entity_poly.pdbx_strand_id
1 'polypeptide(L)'
;MGVPLVVFTFVLLPPLVYGMDRVAGRPAGSLWSPDPGHLWFVEVLLLYCLGYAAWRRLRPVPPLVFELRLRHLLALAVAVAAASFVVRLRFALNSTQFAELHLSQWPQYLALFGLGLASRRRGWLDPVPDRLRRACGMVALVGAVAIGGFAGLVAVAHVPVPEFFGGWHWASAATAATEGLLAVTVSVWLLGIAQRHLNRPAGPRGAAVARSAYAAFLVQGHVLVGLALALRPVHVPAEVKASAVSVIGVAGCFGLGWLLVARTPLRRVL
;
A
#
# COMPACT_ATOMS: atom_id res chain seq x y z
N MET A 1 -13.71 6.25 5.82
CA MET A 1 -12.30 6.64 5.57
C MET A 1 -11.85 7.81 6.43
N GLY A 2 -12.45 9.00 6.32
CA GLY A 2 -11.99 10.19 7.08
C GLY A 2 -12.16 10.07 8.61
N VAL A 3 -13.35 9.73 9.10
CA VAL A 3 -13.62 9.64 10.56
C VAL A 3 -12.73 8.58 11.25
N PRO A 4 -12.59 7.33 10.74
CA PRO A 4 -11.71 6.34 11.35
C PRO A 4 -10.24 6.74 11.34
N LEU A 5 -9.78 7.43 10.28
CA LEU A 5 -8.41 7.95 10.20
C LEU A 5 -8.15 8.98 11.31
N VAL A 6 -9.03 9.98 11.46
CA VAL A 6 -8.90 11.01 12.50
C VAL A 6 -8.91 10.38 13.89
N VAL A 7 -9.84 9.47 14.15
CA VAL A 7 -9.90 8.76 15.45
C VAL A 7 -8.61 7.98 15.70
N PHE A 8 -8.08 7.30 14.69
CA PHE A 8 -6.84 6.56 14.85
C PHE A 8 -5.65 7.49 15.15
N THR A 9 -5.42 8.50 14.31
CA THR A 9 -4.26 9.39 14.42
C THR A 9 -4.26 10.15 15.75
N PHE A 10 -5.42 10.62 16.21
CA PHE A 10 -5.50 11.47 17.40
C PHE A 10 -5.82 10.72 18.70
N VAL A 11 -6.39 9.51 18.64
CA VAL A 11 -6.84 8.79 19.86
C VAL A 11 -6.09 7.48 20.06
N LEU A 12 -5.93 6.67 19.00
CA LEU A 12 -5.36 5.31 19.14
C LEU A 12 -3.85 5.29 19.03
N LEU A 13 -3.25 6.16 18.21
CA LEU A 13 -1.83 6.18 17.97
C LEU A 13 -1.00 6.76 19.13
N PRO A 14 -1.38 7.87 19.80
CA PRO A 14 -0.57 8.46 20.87
C PRO A 14 -0.24 7.52 22.03
N PRO A 15 -1.19 6.73 22.58
CA PRO A 15 -0.88 5.79 23.66
C PRO A 15 0.07 4.67 23.21
N LEU A 16 -0.02 4.25 21.95
CA LEU A 16 0.84 3.20 21.39
C LEU A 16 2.29 3.69 21.31
N VAL A 17 2.50 4.87 20.71
CA VAL A 17 3.83 5.50 20.58
C VAL A 17 4.44 5.73 21.95
N TYR A 18 3.66 6.28 22.88
CA TYR A 18 4.09 6.49 24.26
C TYR A 18 4.54 5.18 24.95
N GLY A 19 3.77 4.10 24.81
CA GLY A 19 4.13 2.80 25.35
C GLY A 19 5.43 2.24 24.75
N MET A 20 5.60 2.39 23.44
CA MET A 20 6.82 1.98 22.73
C MET A 20 8.04 2.75 23.21
N ASP A 21 7.96 4.07 23.33
CA ASP A 21 9.08 4.91 23.78
C ASP A 21 9.51 4.55 25.21
N ARG A 22 8.55 4.31 26.11
CA ARG A 22 8.82 3.85 27.48
C ARG A 22 9.55 2.50 27.51
N VAL A 23 9.13 1.54 26.70
CA VAL A 23 9.75 0.20 26.63
C VAL A 23 11.13 0.25 25.97
N ALA A 24 11.34 1.20 25.06
CA ALA A 24 12.61 1.43 24.37
C ALA A 24 13.60 2.26 25.20
N GLY A 25 13.19 2.80 26.36
CA GLY A 25 14.02 3.70 27.18
C GLY A 25 14.29 5.05 26.49
N ARG A 26 13.46 5.43 25.51
CA ARG A 26 13.58 6.72 24.83
C ARG A 26 12.87 7.79 25.66
N PRO A 27 13.36 9.05 25.63
CA PRO A 27 12.58 10.15 26.18
C PRO A 27 11.22 10.14 25.49
N ALA A 28 10.13 10.18 26.28
CA ALA A 28 8.79 10.20 25.72
C ALA A 28 8.72 11.37 24.74
N GLY A 29 8.55 11.08 23.45
CA GLY A 29 8.35 12.10 22.45
C GLY A 29 7.10 12.92 22.76
N SER A 30 6.85 13.98 21.98
CA SER A 30 5.55 14.64 22.02
C SER A 30 4.45 13.60 21.86
N LEU A 31 3.50 13.54 22.81
CA LEU A 31 2.28 12.74 22.69
C LEU A 31 1.49 13.11 21.44
N TRP A 32 1.74 14.29 20.89
CA TRP A 32 1.08 14.84 19.73
C TRP A 32 2.06 14.80 18.55
N SER A 33 1.83 13.87 17.63
CA SER A 33 2.46 13.83 16.31
C SER A 33 1.37 13.75 15.25
N PRO A 34 1.37 14.60 14.21
CA PRO A 34 0.42 14.49 13.10
C PRO A 34 0.77 13.35 12.13
N ASP A 35 1.72 12.49 12.49
CA ASP A 35 2.06 11.28 11.73
C ASP A 35 0.95 10.22 11.90
N PRO A 36 0.22 9.84 10.85
CA PRO A 36 -0.81 8.80 10.89
C PRO A 36 -0.23 7.38 11.04
N GLY A 37 1.10 7.23 11.15
CA GLY A 37 1.78 5.95 11.24
C GLY A 37 1.47 5.11 10.01
N HIS A 38 1.11 3.83 10.20
CA HIS A 38 0.77 2.93 9.08
C HIS A 38 -0.48 3.33 8.28
N LEU A 39 -1.26 4.32 8.74
CA LEU A 39 -2.44 4.82 8.04
C LEU A 39 -2.17 5.96 7.06
N TRP A 40 -0.92 6.39 6.89
CA TRP A 40 -0.55 7.44 5.92
C TRP A 40 -1.15 7.21 4.53
N PHE A 41 -1.24 5.95 4.08
CA PHE A 41 -1.85 5.61 2.79
C PHE A 41 -3.35 5.97 2.73
N VAL A 42 -4.10 5.80 3.83
CA VAL A 42 -5.53 6.16 3.90
C VAL A 42 -5.70 7.68 3.84
N GLU A 43 -4.77 8.42 4.43
CA GLU A 43 -4.74 9.88 4.34
C GLU A 43 -4.52 10.34 2.89
N VAL A 44 -3.50 9.80 2.21
CA VAL A 44 -3.22 10.12 0.80
C VAL A 44 -4.41 9.74 -0.10
N LEU A 45 -5.04 8.58 0.15
CA LEU A 45 -6.23 8.17 -0.59
C LEU A 45 -7.40 9.13 -0.36
N LEU A 46 -7.60 9.61 0.86
CA LEU A 46 -8.62 10.61 1.18
C LEU A 46 -8.35 11.91 0.42
N LEU A 47 -7.10 12.39 0.36
CA LEU A 47 -6.71 13.56 -0.41
C LEU A 47 -7.04 13.38 -1.90
N TYR A 48 -6.75 12.22 -2.48
CA TYR A 48 -7.11 11.93 -3.87
C TYR A 48 -8.61 11.88 -4.11
N CYS A 49 -9.37 11.30 -3.19
CA CYS A 49 -10.83 11.31 -3.25
C CYS A 49 -11.40 12.72 -3.19
N LEU A 50 -10.91 13.56 -2.28
CA LEU A 50 -11.33 14.97 -2.13
C LEU A 50 -10.97 15.79 -3.38
N GLY A 51 -9.74 15.66 -3.86
CA GLY A 51 -9.28 16.31 -5.09
C GLY A 51 -10.10 15.88 -6.30
N TYR A 52 -10.40 14.58 -6.42
CA TYR A 52 -11.26 14.06 -7.47
C TYR A 52 -12.69 14.60 -7.37
N ALA A 53 -13.27 14.64 -6.16
CA ALA A 53 -14.62 15.17 -5.94
C ALA A 53 -14.70 16.67 -6.30
N ALA A 54 -13.69 17.45 -5.93
CA ALA A 54 -13.57 18.87 -6.30
C ALA A 54 -13.43 19.03 -7.82
N TRP A 55 -12.55 18.27 -8.47
CA TRP A 55 -12.40 18.28 -9.92
C TRP A 55 -13.72 17.94 -10.64
N ARG A 56 -14.45 16.94 -10.14
CA ARG A 56 -15.72 16.50 -10.72
C ARG A 56 -16.84 17.51 -10.62
N ARG A 57 -16.81 18.40 -9.62
CA ARG A 57 -17.74 19.52 -9.54
C ARG A 57 -17.52 20.54 -10.66
N LEU A 58 -16.31 20.64 -11.18
CA LEU A 58 -15.91 21.64 -12.17
C LEU A 58 -15.97 21.11 -13.62
N ARG A 59 -15.80 19.80 -13.85
CA ARG A 59 -15.80 19.23 -15.20
C ARG A 59 -16.50 17.86 -15.31
N PRO A 60 -17.52 17.73 -16.19
CA PRO A 60 -17.97 16.42 -16.67
C PRO A 60 -16.85 15.77 -17.49
N VAL A 61 -16.63 14.46 -17.30
CA VAL A 61 -15.62 13.72 -18.05
C VAL A 61 -16.28 13.10 -19.28
N PRO A 62 -15.79 13.33 -20.50
CA PRO A 62 -16.35 12.73 -21.70
C PRO A 62 -16.17 11.21 -21.71
N PRO A 63 -17.06 10.47 -22.40
CA PRO A 63 -16.87 9.03 -22.61
C PRO A 63 -15.64 8.82 -23.49
N LEU A 64 -14.72 7.98 -23.02
CA LEU A 64 -13.55 7.55 -23.80
C LEU A 64 -13.82 6.14 -24.31
N VAL A 65 -13.86 6.00 -25.63
CA VAL A 65 -14.18 4.74 -26.33
C VAL A 65 -12.88 4.08 -26.79
N PHE A 66 -12.20 3.37 -25.90
CA PHE A 66 -11.09 2.50 -26.29
C PHE A 66 -10.94 1.28 -25.38
N GLU A 67 -10.32 0.24 -25.94
CA GLU A 67 -10.03 -1.01 -25.25
C GLU A 67 -8.72 -0.94 -24.45
N LEU A 68 -8.76 -1.34 -23.18
CA LEU A 68 -7.56 -1.44 -22.36
C LEU A 68 -6.67 -2.61 -22.79
N ARG A 69 -5.65 -2.30 -23.59
CA ARG A 69 -4.57 -3.21 -23.99
C ARG A 69 -3.33 -3.08 -23.10
N LEU A 70 -2.47 -4.12 -23.12
CA LEU A 70 -1.20 -4.16 -22.38
C LEU A 70 -0.32 -2.93 -22.61
N ARG A 71 -0.23 -2.44 -23.85
CA ARG A 71 0.55 -1.24 -24.18
C ARG A 71 0.16 -0.01 -23.36
N HIS A 72 -1.11 0.14 -22.99
CA HIS A 72 -1.57 1.27 -22.18
C HIS A 72 -1.15 1.10 -20.72
N LEU A 73 -1.12 -0.14 -20.22
CA LEU A 73 -0.59 -0.44 -18.88
C LEU A 73 0.92 -0.27 -18.83
N LEU A 74 1.65 -0.65 -19.88
CA LEU A 74 3.09 -0.40 -19.98
C LEU A 74 3.39 1.10 -20.13
N ALA A 75 2.61 1.84 -20.92
CA ALA A 75 2.71 3.30 -20.99
C ALA A 75 2.42 3.95 -19.63
N LEU A 76 1.42 3.46 -18.89
CA LEU A 76 1.15 3.91 -17.52
C LEU A 76 2.32 3.59 -16.58
N ALA A 77 2.92 2.40 -16.68
CA ALA A 77 4.09 2.02 -15.90
C ALA A 77 5.30 2.92 -16.18
N VAL A 78 5.56 3.24 -17.46
CA VAL A 78 6.63 4.17 -17.86
C VAL A 78 6.34 5.59 -17.33
N ALA A 79 5.09 6.05 -17.42
CA ALA A 79 4.71 7.35 -16.86
C ALA A 79 4.89 7.39 -15.34
N VAL A 80 4.53 6.33 -14.62
CA VAL A 80 4.78 6.18 -13.18
C VAL A 80 6.27 6.20 -12.90
N ALA A 81 7.06 5.42 -13.63
CA ALA A 81 8.51 5.37 -13.45
C ALA A 81 9.18 6.73 -13.62
N ALA A 82 8.84 7.44 -14.69
CA ALA A 82 9.37 8.78 -14.98
C ALA A 82 8.94 9.77 -13.90
N ALA A 83 7.67 9.80 -13.53
CA ALA A 83 7.16 10.70 -12.50
C ALA A 83 7.76 10.39 -11.12
N SER A 84 7.88 9.11 -10.74
CA SER A 84 8.54 8.68 -9.50
C SER A 84 10.02 9.08 -9.48
N PHE A 85 10.74 8.91 -10.58
CA PHE A 85 12.15 9.34 -10.68
C PHE A 85 12.27 10.86 -10.51
N VAL A 86 11.44 11.65 -11.20
CA VAL A 86 11.42 13.12 -11.09
C VAL A 86 11.13 13.57 -9.66
N VAL A 87 10.12 12.98 -9.01
CA VAL A 87 9.79 13.30 -7.61
C VAL A 87 10.97 12.93 -6.69
N ARG A 88 11.63 11.80 -6.94
CA ARG A 88 12.81 11.33 -6.18
C ARG A 88 14.07 12.16 -6.37
N LEU A 89 14.12 13.06 -7.35
CA LEU A 89 15.19 14.06 -7.42
C LEU A 89 15.10 15.04 -6.26
N ARG A 90 13.90 15.35 -5.77
CA ARG A 90 13.66 16.28 -4.66
C ARG A 90 13.33 15.56 -3.34
N PHE A 91 12.60 14.47 -3.42
CA PHE A 91 12.09 13.71 -2.28
C PHE A 91 12.54 12.27 -2.39
N ALA A 92 13.74 11.98 -1.87
CA ALA A 92 14.26 10.62 -1.83
C ALA A 92 13.29 9.69 -1.07
N LEU A 93 13.32 8.40 -1.40
CA LEU A 93 12.50 7.35 -0.78
C LEU A 93 12.56 7.35 0.76
N ASN A 94 13.72 7.67 1.32
CA ASN A 94 13.99 7.73 2.76
C ASN A 94 13.81 9.15 3.34
N SER A 95 13.29 10.10 2.57
CA SER A 95 13.05 11.46 3.09
C SER A 95 11.88 11.46 4.06
N THR A 96 12.11 12.06 5.25
CA THR A 96 11.06 12.31 6.23
C THR A 96 10.31 13.58 5.84
N GLN A 97 9.00 13.52 5.87
CA GLN A 97 8.12 14.61 5.43
C GLN A 97 7.11 14.93 6.52
N PHE A 98 6.50 16.12 6.44
CA PHE A 98 5.40 16.46 7.34
C PHE A 98 4.28 15.41 7.19
N ALA A 99 3.84 14.85 8.32
CA ALA A 99 2.87 13.74 8.40
C ALA A 99 3.28 12.45 7.66
N GLU A 100 4.59 12.24 7.39
CA GLU A 100 5.11 11.06 6.70
C GLU A 100 4.32 10.70 5.42
N LEU A 101 3.99 11.73 4.63
CA LEU A 101 3.12 11.57 3.46
C LEU A 101 3.74 10.75 2.33
N HIS A 102 5.02 10.36 2.43
CA HIS A 102 5.75 9.55 1.46
C HIS A 102 5.52 10.03 0.00
N LEU A 103 5.72 11.33 -0.26
CA LEU A 103 5.50 11.97 -1.57
C LEU A 103 6.22 11.25 -2.72
N SER A 104 7.36 10.60 -2.43
CA SER A 104 8.13 9.79 -3.38
C SER A 104 7.31 8.65 -4.02
N GLN A 105 6.23 8.21 -3.37
CA GLN A 105 5.37 7.12 -3.82
C GLN A 105 4.05 7.60 -4.44
N TRP A 106 3.73 8.90 -4.36
CA TRP A 106 2.49 9.47 -4.87
C TRP A 106 2.24 9.22 -6.36
N PRO A 107 3.23 9.30 -7.27
CA PRO A 107 2.97 9.06 -8.69
C PRO A 107 2.36 7.68 -8.95
N GLN A 108 2.85 6.67 -8.23
CA GLN A 108 2.37 5.29 -8.34
C GLN A 108 0.93 5.16 -7.82
N TYR A 109 0.63 5.74 -6.67
CA TYR A 109 -0.72 5.68 -6.10
C TYR A 109 -1.73 6.46 -6.91
N LEU A 110 -1.38 7.66 -7.38
CA LEU A 110 -2.25 8.47 -8.23
C LEU A 110 -2.57 7.74 -9.54
N ALA A 111 -1.57 7.10 -10.15
CA ALA A 111 -1.76 6.31 -11.36
C ALA A 111 -2.70 5.12 -11.15
N LEU A 112 -2.51 4.34 -10.07
CA LEU A 112 -3.38 3.20 -9.75
C LEU A 112 -4.79 3.64 -9.34
N PHE A 113 -4.91 4.75 -8.60
CA PHE A 113 -6.19 5.37 -8.29
C PHE A 113 -6.93 5.79 -9.57
N GLY A 114 -6.23 6.46 -10.48
CA GLY A 114 -6.75 6.86 -11.79
C GLY A 114 -7.16 5.67 -12.65
N LEU A 115 -6.34 4.60 -12.67
CA LEU A 115 -6.65 3.36 -13.37
C LEU A 115 -7.91 2.69 -12.80
N GLY A 116 -8.03 2.61 -11.47
CA GLY A 116 -9.20 2.07 -10.80
C GLY A 116 -10.48 2.86 -11.13
N LEU A 117 -10.38 4.19 -11.09
CA LEU A 117 -11.49 5.08 -11.44
C LEU A 117 -11.92 4.95 -12.91
N ALA A 118 -10.96 4.90 -13.83
CA ALA A 118 -11.22 4.70 -15.25
C ALA A 118 -11.85 3.32 -15.51
N SER A 119 -11.36 2.28 -14.82
CA SER A 119 -11.86 0.92 -14.93
C SER A 119 -13.28 0.79 -14.41
N ARG A 120 -13.63 1.42 -13.29
CA ARG A 120 -15.00 1.37 -12.74
C ARG A 120 -16.04 1.96 -13.68
N ARG A 121 -15.67 2.95 -14.48
CA ARG A 121 -16.57 3.59 -15.45
C ARG A 121 -16.70 2.81 -16.76
N ARG A 122 -15.69 2.05 -17.14
CA ARG A 122 -15.56 1.44 -18.47
C ARG A 122 -15.64 -0.08 -18.46
N GLY A 123 -15.72 -0.69 -17.28
CA GLY A 123 -15.75 -2.15 -17.12
C GLY A 123 -14.44 -2.86 -17.53
N TRP A 124 -13.35 -2.12 -17.77
CA TRP A 124 -12.10 -2.70 -18.30
C TRP A 124 -11.51 -3.84 -17.45
N LEU A 125 -11.74 -3.78 -16.13
CA LEU A 125 -11.20 -4.73 -15.16
C LEU A 125 -12.34 -5.45 -14.41
N ASP A 126 -13.54 -5.57 -14.99
CA ASP A 126 -14.70 -6.22 -14.37
C ASP A 126 -15.41 -7.17 -15.36
N PRO A 127 -14.91 -8.40 -15.57
CA PRO A 127 -13.65 -8.95 -15.04
C PRO A 127 -12.42 -8.60 -15.91
N VAL A 128 -11.22 -8.76 -15.35
CA VAL A 128 -9.96 -8.56 -16.09
C VAL A 128 -9.84 -9.55 -17.25
N PRO A 129 -9.66 -9.09 -18.50
CA PRO A 129 -9.52 -9.96 -19.68
C PRO A 129 -8.38 -10.97 -19.54
N ASP A 130 -8.62 -12.22 -19.95
CA ASP A 130 -7.67 -13.34 -19.85
C ASP A 130 -6.29 -13.09 -20.45
N ARG A 131 -6.28 -12.49 -21.64
CA ARG A 131 -5.04 -12.14 -22.33
C ARG A 131 -4.27 -11.08 -21.55
N LEU A 132 -4.97 -10.07 -21.03
CA LEU A 132 -4.37 -8.99 -20.27
C LEU A 132 -3.80 -9.49 -18.95
N ARG A 133 -4.56 -10.29 -18.19
CA ARG A 133 -4.10 -10.90 -16.94
C ARG A 133 -2.84 -11.74 -17.13
N ARG A 134 -2.83 -12.64 -18.13
CA ARG A 134 -1.67 -13.50 -18.40
C ARG A 134 -0.45 -12.71 -18.83
N ALA A 135 -0.64 -11.71 -19.71
CA ALA A 135 0.46 -10.84 -20.12
C ALA A 135 1.01 -10.03 -18.94
N CYS A 136 0.15 -9.42 -18.11
CA CYS A 136 0.58 -8.73 -16.90
C CYS A 136 1.29 -9.67 -15.93
N GLY A 137 0.82 -10.91 -15.76
CA GLY A 137 1.49 -11.90 -14.92
C GLY A 137 2.87 -12.28 -15.43
N MET A 138 3.01 -12.50 -16.74
CA MET A 138 4.32 -12.76 -17.35
C MET A 138 5.27 -11.56 -17.15
N VAL A 139 4.81 -10.33 -17.43
CA VAL A 139 5.62 -9.13 -17.23
C VAL A 139 5.97 -8.92 -15.75
N ALA A 140 5.06 -9.20 -14.83
CA ALA A 140 5.31 -9.13 -13.40
C ALA A 140 6.37 -10.14 -12.95
N LEU A 141 6.31 -11.38 -13.46
CA LEU A 141 7.32 -12.42 -13.16
C LEU A 141 8.68 -12.06 -13.74
N VAL A 142 8.73 -11.60 -15.00
CA VAL A 142 9.98 -11.11 -15.60
C VAL A 142 10.53 -9.91 -14.82
N GLY A 143 9.68 -8.98 -14.42
CA GLY A 143 10.06 -7.85 -13.58
C GLY A 143 10.61 -8.27 -12.22
N ALA A 144 10.00 -9.26 -11.58
CA ALA A 144 10.49 -9.81 -10.31
C ALA A 144 11.86 -10.49 -10.45
N VAL A 145 12.08 -11.25 -11.54
CA VAL A 145 13.40 -11.81 -11.87
C VAL A 145 14.40 -10.69 -12.16
N ALA A 146 13.98 -9.63 -12.86
CA ALA A 146 14.81 -8.47 -13.15
C ALA A 146 15.21 -7.71 -11.88
N ILE A 147 14.39 -7.68 -10.82
CA ILE A 147 14.83 -7.17 -9.51
C ILE A 147 16.02 -7.96 -8.99
N GLY A 148 15.96 -9.30 -9.04
CA GLY A 148 17.06 -10.16 -8.60
C GLY A 148 18.34 -9.90 -9.40
N GLY A 149 18.21 -9.79 -10.72
CA GLY A 149 19.31 -9.43 -11.61
C GLY A 149 19.88 -8.03 -11.33
N PHE A 150 19.01 -7.05 -11.10
CA PHE A 150 19.39 -5.68 -10.73
C PHE A 150 20.11 -5.65 -9.37
N ALA A 151 19.62 -6.38 -8.37
CA ALA A 151 20.27 -6.50 -7.07
C ALA A 151 21.67 -7.12 -7.19
N GLY A 152 21.82 -8.17 -8.01
CA GLY A 152 23.12 -8.78 -8.31
C GLY A 152 24.08 -7.82 -9.04
N LEU A 153 23.59 -7.13 -10.07
CA LEU A 153 24.36 -6.14 -10.81
C LEU A 153 24.88 -5.03 -9.89
N VAL A 154 24.02 -4.52 -9.04
CA VAL A 154 24.39 -3.45 -8.12
C VAL A 154 25.39 -3.93 -7.06
N ALA A 155 25.20 -5.15 -6.54
CA ALA A 155 26.16 -5.73 -5.61
C ALA A 155 27.57 -5.86 -6.23
N VAL A 156 27.66 -6.29 -7.48
CA VAL A 156 28.93 -6.39 -8.23
C VAL A 156 29.50 -4.99 -8.53
N ALA A 157 28.66 -4.03 -8.89
CA ALA A 157 29.06 -2.66 -9.19
C ALA A 157 29.37 -1.81 -7.93
N HIS A 158 29.19 -2.36 -6.72
CA HIS A 158 29.42 -1.67 -5.45
C HIS A 158 28.67 -0.32 -5.34
N VAL A 159 27.45 -0.24 -5.90
CA VAL A 159 26.70 1.04 -5.88
C VAL A 159 26.32 1.38 -4.43
N PRO A 160 26.58 2.62 -3.98
CA PRO A 160 26.19 3.06 -2.65
C PRO A 160 24.66 3.00 -2.42
N VAL A 161 24.26 2.50 -1.24
CA VAL A 161 22.86 2.40 -0.80
C VAL A 161 22.06 3.72 -0.95
N PRO A 162 22.62 4.92 -0.70
CA PRO A 162 21.89 6.17 -0.92
C PRO A 162 21.43 6.41 -2.36
N GLU A 163 22.17 5.91 -3.36
CA GLU A 163 21.87 6.15 -4.78
C GLU A 163 20.61 5.44 -5.28
N PHE A 164 20.08 4.49 -4.51
CA PHE A 164 18.82 3.81 -4.80
C PHE A 164 17.61 4.63 -4.38
N PHE A 165 17.76 5.45 -3.33
CA PHE A 165 16.64 6.15 -2.73
C PHE A 165 16.22 7.39 -3.52
N GLY A 166 17.13 8.02 -4.26
CA GLY A 166 16.80 9.20 -5.06
C GLY A 166 18.01 9.86 -5.71
N GLY A 167 17.81 11.07 -6.21
CA GLY A 167 18.85 11.83 -6.93
C GLY A 167 19.07 11.38 -8.37
N TRP A 168 19.98 12.06 -9.06
CA TRP A 168 20.29 11.85 -10.48
C TRP A 168 21.25 10.66 -10.66
N HIS A 169 20.78 9.47 -10.27
CA HIS A 169 21.53 8.22 -10.36
C HIS A 169 20.78 7.22 -11.23
N TRP A 170 21.53 6.42 -11.99
CA TRP A 170 20.95 5.36 -12.80
C TRP A 170 20.29 4.27 -11.93
N ALA A 171 20.81 4.03 -10.71
CA ALA A 171 20.23 3.09 -9.76
C ALA A 171 18.86 3.55 -9.24
N SER A 172 18.70 4.85 -8.94
CA SER A 172 17.41 5.48 -8.61
C SER A 172 16.43 5.37 -9.79
N ALA A 173 16.88 5.63 -11.02
CA ALA A 173 16.05 5.49 -12.23
C ALA A 173 15.60 4.03 -12.46
N ALA A 174 16.50 3.06 -12.29
CA ALA A 174 16.22 1.63 -12.42
C ALA A 174 15.25 1.14 -11.33
N THR A 175 15.38 1.67 -10.11
CA THR A 175 14.46 1.38 -9.00
C THR A 175 13.07 1.92 -9.33
N ALA A 176 12.95 3.18 -9.77
CA ALA A 176 11.68 3.78 -10.16
C ALA A 176 11.03 3.06 -11.37
N ALA A 177 11.83 2.62 -12.34
CA ALA A 177 11.37 1.84 -13.49
C ALA A 177 10.77 0.50 -13.07
N THR A 178 11.49 -0.24 -12.22
CA THR A 178 11.06 -1.55 -11.74
C THR A 178 9.81 -1.45 -10.89
N GLU A 179 9.76 -0.48 -9.96
CA GLU A 179 8.56 -0.22 -9.18
C GLU A 179 7.36 0.16 -10.04
N GLY A 180 7.51 1.10 -10.98
CA GLY A 180 6.41 1.53 -11.86
C GLY A 180 5.85 0.37 -12.69
N LEU A 181 6.73 -0.49 -13.21
CA LEU A 181 6.34 -1.70 -13.93
C LEU A 181 5.55 -2.67 -13.06
N LEU A 182 6.08 -3.01 -11.89
CA LEU A 182 5.46 -3.97 -10.98
C LEU A 182 4.18 -3.42 -10.37
N ALA A 183 4.15 -2.15 -10.00
CA ALA A 183 2.98 -1.46 -9.48
C ALA A 183 1.75 -1.71 -10.34
N VAL A 184 1.87 -1.48 -11.64
CA VAL A 184 0.76 -1.61 -12.58
C VAL A 184 0.48 -3.08 -12.89
N THR A 185 1.51 -3.84 -13.23
CA THR A 185 1.35 -5.21 -13.74
C THR A 185 0.95 -6.21 -12.66
N VAL A 186 1.56 -6.14 -11.47
CA VAL A 186 1.21 -6.98 -10.32
C VAL A 186 -0.21 -6.66 -9.86
N SER A 187 -0.59 -5.38 -9.77
CA SER A 187 -1.95 -4.99 -9.36
C SER A 187 -3.02 -5.59 -10.28
N VAL A 188 -2.86 -5.46 -11.61
CA VAL A 188 -3.81 -6.01 -12.58
C VAL A 188 -3.79 -7.55 -12.58
N TRP A 189 -2.61 -8.16 -12.44
CA TRP A 189 -2.46 -9.60 -12.39
C TRP A 189 -3.14 -10.22 -11.16
N LEU A 190 -2.85 -9.68 -9.96
CA LEU A 190 -3.45 -10.11 -8.70
C LEU A 190 -4.95 -9.86 -8.67
N LEU A 191 -5.43 -8.72 -9.19
CA LEU A 191 -6.86 -8.47 -9.34
C LEU A 191 -7.52 -9.55 -10.20
N GLY A 192 -6.92 -9.88 -11.36
CA GLY A 192 -7.44 -10.92 -12.24
C GLY A 192 -7.39 -12.33 -11.65
N ILE A 193 -6.43 -12.62 -10.75
CA ILE A 193 -6.38 -13.88 -9.97
C ILE A 193 -7.50 -13.88 -8.93
N ALA A 194 -7.63 -12.81 -8.14
CA ALA A 194 -8.64 -12.68 -7.11
C ALA A 194 -10.05 -12.82 -7.71
N GLN A 195 -10.31 -12.19 -8.85
CA GLN A 195 -11.59 -12.29 -9.55
C GLN A 195 -11.95 -13.71 -10.01
N ARG A 196 -10.97 -14.57 -10.30
CA ARG A 196 -11.22 -15.96 -10.72
C ARG A 196 -11.37 -16.91 -9.55
N HIS A 197 -10.51 -16.75 -8.56
CA HIS A 197 -10.36 -17.75 -7.50
C HIS A 197 -11.15 -17.39 -6.24
N LEU A 198 -11.35 -16.09 -5.98
CA LEU A 198 -11.91 -15.56 -4.74
C LEU A 198 -13.28 -14.90 -4.92
N ASN A 199 -13.73 -14.66 -6.15
CA ASN A 199 -15.01 -13.98 -6.43
C ASN A 199 -16.25 -14.89 -6.36
N ARG A 200 -16.13 -16.03 -5.67
CA ARG A 200 -17.28 -16.88 -5.37
C ARG A 200 -18.15 -16.19 -4.31
N PRO A 201 -19.49 -16.37 -4.31
CA PRO A 201 -20.36 -15.82 -3.28
C PRO A 201 -19.81 -16.19 -1.90
N ALA A 202 -19.32 -15.19 -1.17
CA ALA A 202 -18.73 -15.43 0.12
C ALA A 202 -19.85 -15.89 1.07
N GLY A 203 -19.72 -17.10 1.63
CA GLY A 203 -20.60 -17.55 2.71
C GLY A 203 -20.56 -16.56 3.90
N PRO A 204 -21.45 -16.71 4.90
CA PRO A 204 -21.59 -15.74 5.98
C PRO A 204 -20.28 -15.35 6.67
N ARG A 205 -19.37 -16.32 6.86
CA ARG A 205 -18.01 -16.10 7.40
C ARG A 205 -17.12 -15.28 6.45
N GLY A 206 -17.11 -15.61 5.16
CA GLY A 206 -16.32 -14.88 4.16
C GLY A 206 -16.79 -13.42 4.01
N ALA A 207 -18.10 -13.18 4.03
CA ALA A 207 -18.66 -11.84 4.03
C ALA A 207 -18.28 -11.07 5.31
N ALA A 208 -18.26 -11.73 6.46
CA ALA A 208 -17.83 -11.13 7.72
C ALA A 208 -16.34 -10.75 7.71
N VAL A 209 -15.47 -11.63 7.21
CA VAL A 209 -14.04 -11.38 7.06
C VAL A 209 -13.79 -10.21 6.10
N ALA A 210 -14.48 -10.20 4.95
CA ALA A 210 -14.36 -9.12 3.96
C ALA A 210 -14.74 -7.75 4.53
N ARG A 211 -15.85 -7.68 5.28
CA ARG A 211 -16.27 -6.45 5.99
C ARG A 211 -15.29 -6.01 7.07
N SER A 212 -14.49 -6.93 7.60
CA SER A 212 -13.54 -6.66 8.68
C SER A 212 -12.17 -6.19 8.17
N ALA A 213 -11.92 -6.22 6.86
CA ALA A 213 -10.60 -5.93 6.29
C ALA A 213 -10.09 -4.51 6.62
N TYR A 214 -10.97 -3.50 6.54
CA TYR A 214 -10.60 -2.13 6.89
C TYR A 214 -10.33 -1.97 8.39
N ALA A 215 -11.19 -2.57 9.24
CA ALA A 215 -10.97 -2.57 10.69
C ALA A 215 -9.68 -3.31 11.09
N ALA A 216 -9.38 -4.44 10.43
CA ALA A 216 -8.15 -5.20 10.63
C ALA A 216 -6.91 -4.37 10.26
N PHE A 217 -6.97 -3.61 9.16
CA PHE A 217 -5.90 -2.69 8.77
C PHE A 217 -5.70 -1.56 9.78
N LEU A 218 -6.77 -1.00 10.36
CA LEU A 218 -6.67 0.01 11.41
C LEU A 218 -5.94 -0.50 12.65
N VAL A 219 -6.33 -1.66 13.18
CA VAL A 219 -5.76 -2.19 14.42
C VAL A 219 -4.41 -2.87 14.24
N GLN A 220 -3.95 -3.04 12.99
CA GLN A 220 -2.76 -3.79 12.65
C GLN A 220 -1.52 -3.33 13.43
N GLY A 221 -1.28 -2.01 13.49
CA GLY A 221 -0.13 -1.45 14.21
C GLY A 221 -0.09 -1.91 15.67
N HIS A 222 -1.21 -1.79 16.39
CA HIS A 222 -1.32 -2.19 17.80
C HIS A 222 -1.13 -3.70 17.98
N VAL A 223 -1.73 -4.52 17.12
CA VAL A 223 -1.61 -5.98 17.21
C VAL A 223 -0.17 -6.43 16.98
N LEU A 224 0.47 -5.93 15.91
CA LEU A 224 1.83 -6.34 15.57
C LEU A 224 2.84 -5.87 16.61
N VAL A 225 2.73 -4.63 17.09
CA VAL A 225 3.59 -4.11 18.16
C VAL A 225 3.37 -4.90 19.45
N GLY A 226 2.11 -5.16 19.84
CA GLY A 226 1.79 -5.94 21.03
C GLY A 226 2.38 -7.35 20.98
N LEU A 227 2.24 -8.04 19.85
CA LEU A 227 2.82 -9.37 19.63
C LEU A 227 4.36 -9.33 19.63
N ALA A 228 4.97 -8.35 18.98
CA ALA A 228 6.42 -8.20 18.94
C ALA A 228 7.01 -7.95 20.34
N LEU A 229 6.34 -7.12 21.15
CA LEU A 229 6.72 -6.87 22.54
C LEU A 229 6.52 -8.12 23.41
N ALA A 230 5.43 -8.87 23.23
CA ALA A 230 5.17 -10.11 23.95
C ALA A 230 6.18 -11.22 23.62
N LEU A 231 6.69 -11.26 22.39
CA LEU A 231 7.72 -12.21 21.94
C LEU A 231 9.16 -11.73 22.21
N ARG A 232 9.34 -10.53 22.77
CA ARG A 232 10.66 -10.00 23.14
C ARG A 232 11.44 -10.93 24.08
N PRO A 233 10.89 -11.47 25.19
CA PRO A 233 11.63 -12.32 26.13
C PRO A 233 11.93 -13.73 25.59
N VAL A 234 11.30 -14.14 24.48
CA VAL A 234 11.48 -15.49 23.92
C VAL A 234 12.81 -15.56 23.17
N HIS A 235 13.70 -16.48 23.55
CA HIS A 235 15.03 -16.62 22.95
C HIS A 235 15.01 -17.53 21.71
N VAL A 236 14.33 -17.08 20.65
CA VAL A 236 14.30 -17.75 19.34
C VAL A 236 14.81 -16.82 18.24
N PRO A 237 15.31 -17.36 17.11
CA PRO A 237 15.77 -16.56 15.99
C PRO A 237 14.72 -15.56 15.50
N ALA A 238 15.16 -14.41 15.01
CA ALA A 238 14.28 -13.34 14.56
C ALA A 238 13.30 -13.79 13.46
N GLU A 239 13.72 -14.72 12.59
CA GLU A 239 12.89 -15.27 11.51
C GLU A 239 11.68 -16.06 12.04
N VAL A 240 11.88 -16.82 13.12
CA VAL A 240 10.80 -17.57 13.79
C VAL A 240 9.82 -16.59 14.45
N LYS A 241 10.34 -15.55 15.12
CA LYS A 241 9.49 -14.50 15.68
C LYS A 241 8.70 -13.78 14.60
N ALA A 242 9.34 -13.39 13.50
CA ALA A 242 8.69 -12.69 12.40
C ALA A 242 7.58 -13.54 11.75
N SER A 243 7.85 -14.84 11.56
CA SER A 243 6.86 -15.78 11.03
C SER A 243 5.67 -15.95 11.98
N ALA A 244 5.93 -16.10 13.27
CA ALA A 244 4.90 -16.21 14.29
C ALA A 244 4.05 -14.92 14.38
N VAL A 245 4.69 -13.75 14.45
CA VAL A 245 4.02 -12.44 14.45
C VAL A 245 3.19 -12.25 13.18
N SER A 246 3.66 -12.69 12.02
CA SER A 246 2.91 -12.59 10.77
C SER A 246 1.62 -13.41 10.81
N VAL A 247 1.71 -14.71 11.13
CA VAL A 247 0.55 -15.61 11.14
C VAL A 247 -0.44 -15.22 12.23
N ILE A 248 0.05 -15.04 13.47
CA ILE A 248 -0.79 -14.67 14.61
C ILE A 248 -1.33 -13.26 14.44
N GLY A 249 -0.53 -12.35 13.88
CA GLY A 249 -0.91 -10.98 13.59
C GLY A 249 -2.08 -10.90 12.62
N VAL A 250 -2.03 -11.61 11.49
CA VAL A 250 -3.14 -11.66 10.52
C VAL A 250 -4.41 -12.17 11.20
N ALA A 251 -4.34 -13.30 11.91
CA ALA A 251 -5.49 -13.86 12.61
C ALA A 251 -6.04 -12.90 13.69
N GLY A 252 -5.16 -12.28 14.47
CA GLY A 252 -5.50 -11.32 15.51
C GLY A 252 -6.14 -10.05 14.95
N CYS A 253 -5.61 -9.50 13.86
CA CYS A 253 -6.13 -8.30 13.21
C CYS A 253 -7.53 -8.55 12.65
N PHE A 254 -7.75 -9.66 11.95
CA PHE A 254 -9.07 -10.01 11.43
C PHE A 254 -10.05 -10.39 12.54
N GLY A 255 -9.60 -11.06 13.60
CA GLY A 255 -10.43 -11.40 14.76
C GLY A 255 -10.90 -10.16 15.52
N LEU A 256 -9.99 -9.24 15.81
CA LEU A 256 -10.32 -7.95 16.45
C LEU A 256 -11.15 -7.07 15.52
N GLY A 257 -10.78 -6.98 14.23
CA GLY A 257 -11.55 -6.26 13.23
C GLY A 257 -12.99 -6.78 13.12
N TRP A 258 -13.17 -8.10 13.16
CA TRP A 258 -14.50 -8.71 13.18
C TRP A 258 -15.26 -8.37 14.45
N LEU A 259 -14.62 -8.41 15.62
CA LEU A 259 -15.24 -8.04 16.88
C LEU A 259 -15.71 -6.57 16.86
N LEU A 260 -14.87 -5.67 16.35
CA LEU A 260 -15.22 -4.25 16.19
C LEU A 260 -16.42 -4.06 15.27
N VAL A 261 -16.43 -4.69 14.09
CA VAL A 261 -17.52 -4.57 13.12
C VAL A 261 -18.81 -5.25 13.58
N ALA A 262 -18.71 -6.38 14.29
CA ALA A 262 -19.87 -7.19 14.69
C ALA A 262 -20.51 -6.75 16.01
N ARG A 263 -19.73 -6.21 16.95
CA ARG A 263 -20.19 -5.93 18.33
C ARG A 263 -20.27 -4.44 18.68
N THR A 264 -19.82 -3.53 17.82
CA THR A 264 -19.83 -2.09 18.12
C THR A 264 -20.65 -1.29 17.09
N PRO A 265 -21.17 -0.10 17.46
CA PRO A 265 -21.87 0.78 16.51
C PRO A 265 -20.95 1.32 15.40
N LEU A 266 -19.64 1.06 15.46
CA LEU A 266 -18.66 1.45 14.44
C LEU A 266 -18.88 0.77 13.08
N ARG A 267 -19.76 -0.23 12.99
CA ARG A 267 -20.19 -0.87 11.73
C ARG A 267 -20.62 0.11 10.62
N ARG A 268 -21.07 1.32 10.98
CA ARG A 268 -21.50 2.33 9.98
C ARG A 268 -20.35 3.18 9.44
N VAL A 269 -19.20 3.16 10.12
CA VAL A 269 -18.06 4.07 9.87
C VAL A 269 -16.82 3.29 9.40
N LEU A 270 -16.69 2.03 9.84
CA LEU A 270 -15.69 1.04 9.43
C LEU A 270 -16.21 0.17 8.28
#